data_AF-A0A518CDI0-F1
#
_entry.id   AF-A0A518CDI0-F1
#
_cell.length_a   1.000
_cell.length_b   1.000
_cell.length_c   1.000
_cell.angle_alpha   90.00
_cell.angle_beta   90.00
_cell.angle_gamma   90.00
#
_symmetry.space_group_name_H-M   'P 1'
#
loop_
_entity.id
_entity.type
_entity.pdbx_description
1 polymer ?
#
loop_
_entity_poly.entity_id
_entity_poly.type
_entity_poly.pdbx_seq_one_letter_code
_entity_poly.pdbx_strand_id
1 'polypeptide(L)'
;MPPNEPWSECPAGELAELQRSLKEQESRLHGRRKLMITAGSVTLGIASAGIGIILSRNEPHIAILSCQETVELLPKYADRSLSSPAKRKAVEMHLNHCRKCREYYEATY
;
A
#
# COMPACT_ATOMS: atom_id res chain seq x y z
N MET A 1 -2.67 -13.55 23.56
CA MET A 1 -2.62 -12.33 24.38
C MET A 1 -1.40 -12.46 25.27
N PRO A 2 -0.32 -11.70 25.04
CA PRO A 2 0.90 -11.85 25.83
C PRO A 2 0.63 -11.51 27.31
N PRO A 3 1.32 -12.17 28.27
CA PRO A 3 1.06 -12.04 29.70
C PRO A 3 1.47 -10.66 30.22
N ASN A 4 0.59 -10.11 31.08
CA ASN A 4 0.66 -8.85 31.85
C ASN A 4 2.06 -8.25 32.04
N GLU A 5 2.52 -7.49 31.04
CA GLU A 5 3.67 -6.61 31.18
C GLU A 5 3.25 -5.42 32.05
N PRO A 6 3.87 -5.19 33.23
CA PRO A 6 3.52 -4.07 34.09
C PRO A 6 3.81 -2.77 33.35
N TRP A 7 2.78 -1.93 33.18
CA TRP A 7 2.91 -0.64 32.53
C TRP A 7 3.98 0.19 33.24
N SER A 8 5.06 0.53 32.53
CA SER A 8 6.14 1.37 33.03
C SER A 8 5.98 2.80 32.54
N GLU A 9 6.37 3.76 33.38
CA GLU A 9 6.42 5.17 32.98
C GLU A 9 7.49 5.34 31.90
N CYS A 10 7.13 6.03 30.81
CA CYS A 10 8.07 6.34 29.74
C CYS A 10 9.20 7.22 30.30
N PRO A 11 10.48 6.86 30.10
CA PRO A 11 11.59 7.65 30.60
C PRO A 11 11.55 9.06 30.02
N ALA A 12 11.78 10.05 30.89
CA ALA A 12 11.67 11.45 30.55
C ALA A 12 12.61 11.81 29.38
N GLY A 13 12.02 12.13 28.23
CA GLY A 13 12.76 12.59 27.05
C GLY A 13 12.56 11.75 25.79
N GLU A 14 12.15 10.48 25.89
CA GLU A 14 11.97 9.62 24.70
C GLU A 14 10.87 10.13 23.76
N LEU A 15 9.74 10.60 24.33
CA LEU A 15 8.67 11.22 23.53
C LEU A 15 9.12 12.51 22.86
N ALA A 16 9.95 13.32 23.53
CA ALA A 16 10.47 14.56 22.98
C ALA A 16 11.50 14.29 21.87
N GLU A 17 12.27 13.21 21.97
CA GLU A 17 13.19 12.74 20.94
C GLU A 17 12.45 12.23 19.70
N LEU A 18 11.41 11.43 19.87
CA LEU A 18 10.55 10.97 18.78
C LEU A 18 9.87 12.15 18.07
N GLN A 19 9.34 13.12 18.81
CA GLN A 19 8.77 14.34 18.23
C GLN A 19 9.80 15.14 17.44
N ARG A 20 11.04 15.26 17.95
CA ARG A 20 12.12 15.95 17.25
C ARG A 20 12.50 15.25 15.94
N SER A 21 12.59 13.91 15.97
CA SER A 21 12.92 13.10 14.80
C SER A 21 11.85 13.21 13.71
N LEU A 22 10.57 13.16 14.07
CA LEU A 22 9.47 13.36 13.13
C LEU A 22 9.47 14.75 12.50
N LYS A 23 9.70 15.80 13.30
CA LYS A 23 9.76 17.18 12.82
C LYS A 23 10.92 17.40 11.84
N GLU A 24 12.06 16.77 12.11
CA GLU A 24 13.21 16.81 11.21
C GLU A 24 12.92 16.05 9.91
N GLN A 25 12.31 14.86 9.98
CA GLN A 25 11.92 14.08 8.82
C GLN A 25 10.89 14.79 7.93
N GLU A 26 9.89 15.43 8.54
CA GLU A 26 8.87 16.21 7.83
C GLU A 26 9.48 17.41 7.11
N SER A 27 10.42 18.12 7.74
CA SER A 27 11.13 19.24 7.11
C SER A 27 11.93 18.80 5.87
N ARG A 28 12.58 17.63 5.94
CA ARG A 28 13.35 17.05 4.83
C ARG A 28 12.45 16.65 3.66
N LEU A 29 11.27 16.07 3.94
CA LEU A 29 10.30 15.71 2.92
C LEU A 29 9.67 16.94 2.26
N HIS A 30 9.28 17.95 3.05
CA HIS A 30 8.70 19.18 2.51
C HIS A 30 9.70 20.01 1.70
N GLY A 31 10.99 20.00 2.05
CA GLY A 31 12.05 20.64 1.25
C GLY A 31 12.22 20.00 -0.13
N ARG A 32 12.16 18.66 -0.23
CA ARG A 32 12.25 17.93 -1.51
C ARG A 32 11.03 18.12 -2.40
N ARG A 33 9.83 18.24 -1.81
CA ARG A 33 8.58 18.37 -2.57
C ARG A 33 8.45 19.71 -3.28
N LYS A 34 9.04 20.78 -2.74
CA LYS A 34 9.03 22.11 -3.39
C LYS A 34 9.94 22.21 -4.62
N LEU A 35 10.99 21.39 -4.72
CA LEU A 35 11.90 21.42 -5.88
C LEU A 35 11.39 20.62 -7.10
N MET A 36 10.44 19.71 -6.93
CA MET A 36 9.91 18.90 -8.05
C MET A 36 8.78 19.56 -8.85
N ILE A 37 8.22 20.69 -8.40
CA ILE A 37 7.02 21.27 -9.06
C ILE A 37 7.38 22.37 -10.08
N THR A 38 8.65 22.80 -10.15
CA THR A 38 9.03 23.99 -10.96
C THR A 38 9.75 23.68 -12.28
N ALA A 39 9.99 22.41 -12.62
CA ALA A 39 10.67 22.05 -13.87
C ALA A 39 9.91 20.96 -14.63
N GLY A 40 9.11 21.33 -15.63
CA GLY A 40 8.53 20.35 -16.53
C GLY A 40 7.31 20.81 -17.31
N SER A 41 7.34 22.01 -17.90
CA SER A 41 6.54 22.26 -19.09
C SER A 41 7.45 22.18 -20.33
N VAL A 42 6.88 21.57 -21.38
CA VAL A 42 7.26 21.63 -22.80
C VAL A 42 8.12 20.45 -23.35
N THR A 43 7.44 19.66 -24.21
CA THR A 43 7.91 18.91 -25.41
C THR A 43 8.75 17.63 -25.23
N LEU A 44 8.73 16.60 -26.10
CA LEU A 44 7.92 16.14 -27.25
C LEU A 44 8.67 14.88 -27.76
N GLY A 45 7.96 13.81 -28.14
CA GLY A 45 8.38 12.93 -29.23
C GLY A 45 9.48 11.86 -29.02
N ILE A 46 9.04 10.61 -28.98
CA ILE A 46 9.57 9.43 -29.72
C ILE A 46 11.08 9.13 -29.59
N ALA A 47 11.43 8.07 -28.85
CA ALA A 47 12.17 6.90 -29.38
C ALA A 47 12.67 5.94 -28.28
N SER A 48 11.95 4.84 -28.06
CA SER A 48 12.55 3.49 -27.99
C SER A 48 11.43 2.46 -28.10
N ALA A 49 11.32 1.92 -29.30
CA ALA A 49 10.37 0.90 -29.70
C ALA A 49 10.75 -0.48 -29.16
N GLY A 50 9.72 -1.27 -28.85
CA GLY A 50 9.78 -2.72 -28.62
C GLY A 50 9.96 -3.08 -27.14
N ILE A 51 9.00 -3.66 -26.43
CA ILE A 51 7.96 -4.61 -26.80
C ILE A 51 6.82 -4.42 -25.79
N GLY A 52 5.57 -4.31 -26.26
CA GLY A 52 4.43 -4.35 -25.34
C GLY A 52 3.11 -3.73 -25.79
N ILE A 53 2.89 -3.43 -27.08
CA ILE A 53 1.53 -3.13 -27.57
C ILE A 53 0.97 -4.40 -28.19
N ILE A 54 0.39 -5.28 -27.38
CA ILE A 54 -0.69 -6.17 -27.82
C ILE A 54 -1.70 -6.25 -26.67
N LEU A 55 -2.90 -5.70 -26.94
CA LEU A 55 -4.15 -5.73 -26.17
C LEU A 55 -4.37 -4.61 -25.13
N SER A 56 -4.63 -3.41 -25.66
CA SER A 56 -5.70 -2.55 -25.16
C SER A 56 -7.03 -3.32 -25.15
N ARG A 57 -7.24 -4.14 -24.12
CA ARG A 57 -8.55 -4.69 -23.76
C ARG A 57 -8.86 -4.18 -22.37
N ASN A 58 -9.56 -3.04 -22.33
CA ASN A 58 -10.45 -2.65 -21.26
C ASN A 58 -9.86 -2.93 -19.87
N GLU A 59 -8.82 -2.19 -19.45
CA GLU A 59 -8.29 -2.33 -18.10
C GLU A 59 -9.43 -2.11 -17.11
N PRO A 60 -9.92 -3.16 -16.41
CA PRO A 60 -10.86 -2.93 -15.35
C PRO A 60 -10.06 -2.14 -14.32
N HIS A 61 -10.49 -0.92 -14.00
CA HIS A 61 -9.95 -0.16 -12.87
C HIS A 61 -9.71 -1.13 -11.71
N ILE A 62 -8.45 -1.51 -11.49
CA ILE A 62 -8.13 -2.42 -10.41
C ILE A 62 -8.24 -1.54 -9.17
N ALA A 63 -9.41 -1.58 -8.53
CA ALA A 63 -9.65 -0.88 -7.29
C ALA A 63 -8.56 -1.33 -6.32
N ILE A 64 -7.72 -0.37 -5.91
CA ILE A 64 -6.71 -0.61 -4.88
C ILE A 64 -7.49 -0.84 -3.59
N LEU A 65 -7.66 -2.11 -3.23
CA LEU A 65 -8.36 -2.49 -2.00
C LEU A 65 -7.48 -2.13 -0.80
N SER A 66 -8.10 -1.53 0.21
CA SER A 66 -7.49 -1.39 1.52
C SER A 66 -7.33 -2.77 2.18
N CYS A 67 -6.47 -2.85 3.21
CA CYS A 67 -6.31 -4.09 3.98
C CYS A 67 -7.64 -4.52 4.63
N GLN A 68 -8.43 -3.56 5.12
CA GLN A 68 -9.72 -3.82 5.73
C GLN A 68 -10.71 -4.45 4.73
N GLU A 69 -10.88 -3.82 3.56
CA GLU A 69 -11.77 -4.36 2.52
C GLU A 69 -11.30 -5.73 2.02
N THR A 70 -9.99 -5.95 1.98
CA THR A 70 -9.43 -7.26 1.60
C THR A 70 -9.85 -8.32 2.61
N VAL A 71 -9.72 -8.06 3.91
CA VAL A 71 -10.13 -9.00 4.98
C VAL A 71 -11.62 -9.30 4.94
N GLU A 72 -12.46 -8.30 4.67
CA GLU A 72 -13.92 -8.50 4.52
C GLU A 72 -14.28 -9.37 3.30
N LEU A 73 -13.46 -9.32 2.24
CA LEU A 73 -13.65 -10.09 1.02
C LEU A 73 -12.98 -11.48 1.07
N LEU A 74 -12.06 -11.74 2.01
CA LEU A 74 -11.33 -12.99 2.14
C LEU A 74 -12.20 -14.25 2.28
N PRO A 75 -13.26 -14.28 3.13
CA PRO A 75 -14.13 -15.47 3.23
C PRO A 75 -14.77 -15.81 1.88
N LYS A 76 -15.27 -14.78 1.19
CA LYS A 76 -15.88 -14.93 -0.14
C LYS A 76 -14.85 -15.30 -1.22
N TYR A 77 -13.60 -14.91 -1.03
CA TYR A 77 -12.48 -15.29 -1.89
C TYR A 77 -12.13 -16.76 -1.70
N ALA A 78 -12.00 -17.23 -0.45
CA ALA A 78 -11.72 -18.62 -0.09
C ALA A 78 -12.81 -19.56 -0.61
N ASP A 79 -14.08 -19.20 -0.42
CA ASP A 79 -15.24 -19.95 -0.89
C ASP A 79 -15.46 -19.86 -2.41
N ARG A 80 -14.60 -19.13 -3.13
CA ARG A 80 -14.73 -18.82 -4.57
C ARG A 80 -16.09 -18.21 -4.96
N SER A 81 -16.81 -17.63 -3.99
CA SER A 81 -18.15 -17.06 -4.14
C SER A 81 -18.14 -15.58 -4.56
N LEU A 82 -16.96 -14.97 -4.72
CA LEU A 82 -16.82 -13.62 -5.26
C LEU A 82 -17.42 -13.53 -6.68
N SER A 83 -18.53 -12.79 -6.78
CA SER A 83 -19.31 -12.61 -8.02
C SER A 83 -18.60 -11.74 -9.06
N SER A 84 -17.66 -10.90 -8.65
CA SER A 84 -16.93 -10.00 -9.56
C SER A 84 -15.51 -10.52 -9.82
N PRO A 85 -15.15 -10.83 -11.08
CA PRO A 85 -13.78 -11.20 -11.47
C PRO A 85 -12.75 -10.11 -11.13
N ALA A 86 -13.15 -8.83 -11.23
CA ALA A 86 -12.28 -7.71 -10.91
C ALA A 86 -11.92 -7.68 -9.41
N LYS A 87 -12.89 -7.93 -8.52
CA LYS A 87 -12.63 -8.03 -7.08
C LYS A 87 -11.73 -9.19 -6.73
N ARG A 88 -11.90 -10.35 -7.40
CA ARG A 88 -11.04 -11.51 -7.21
C ARG A 88 -9.57 -11.19 -7.54
N LYS A 89 -9.34 -10.55 -8.69
CA LYS A 89 -7.99 -10.13 -9.12
C LYS A 89 -7.39 -9.07 -8.18
N ALA A 90 -8.22 -8.15 -7.67
CA ALA A 90 -7.78 -7.14 -6.71
C ALA A 90 -7.35 -7.76 -5.37
N VAL A 91 -8.11 -8.73 -4.83
CA VAL A 91 -7.74 -9.47 -3.61
C VAL A 91 -6.45 -10.26 -3.83
N GLU A 92 -6.34 -11.00 -4.92
CA GLU A 92 -5.14 -11.77 -5.26
C GLU A 92 -3.89 -10.88 -5.35
N MET A 93 -4.02 -9.73 -6.03
CA MET A 93 -2.95 -8.74 -6.08
C MET A 93 -2.60 -8.21 -4.69
N HIS A 94 -3.59 -7.90 -3.86
CA HIS A 94 -3.35 -7.40 -2.51
C HIS A 94 -2.60 -8.45 -1.65
N LEU A 95 -2.97 -9.73 -1.71
CA LEU A 95 -2.28 -10.79 -0.98
C LEU A 95 -0.81 -10.96 -1.44
N ASN A 96 -0.56 -10.81 -2.73
CA ASN A 96 0.80 -10.85 -3.29
C ASN A 96 1.69 -9.69 -2.82
N HIS A 97 1.12 -8.52 -2.52
CA HIS A 97 1.88 -7.33 -2.10
C HIS A 97 1.87 -7.09 -0.59
N CYS A 98 0.82 -7.50 0.13
CA CYS A 98 0.65 -7.27 1.56
C CYS A 98 0.93 -8.56 2.35
N ARG A 99 2.10 -8.63 2.98
CA ARG A 99 2.52 -9.80 3.78
C ARG A 99 1.54 -10.12 4.92
N LYS A 100 1.06 -9.11 5.64
CA LYS A 100 0.14 -9.29 6.77
C LYS A 100 -1.20 -9.92 6.35
N CYS A 101 -1.77 -9.48 5.24
CA CYS A 101 -3.03 -10.03 4.74
C CYS A 101 -2.85 -11.47 4.26
N ARG A 102 -1.68 -11.81 3.71
CA ARG A 102 -1.33 -13.17 3.30
C ARG A 102 -1.18 -14.11 4.49
N GLU A 103 -0.38 -13.71 5.49
CA GLU A 103 -0.22 -14.48 6.74
C GLU A 103 -1.58 -14.72 7.41
N TYR A 104 -2.45 -13.69 7.44
CA TYR A 104 -3.80 -13.83 7.97
C TYR A 104 -4.67 -14.82 7.16
N TYR A 105 -4.59 -14.77 5.83
CA TYR A 105 -5.30 -15.71 4.97
C TYR A 105 -4.84 -17.15 5.20
N GLU A 106 -3.53 -17.41 5.17
CA GLU A 106 -2.93 -18.73 5.38
C GLU A 106 -3.19 -19.30 6.79
N ALA A 107 -3.34 -18.43 7.80
CA ALA A 107 -3.67 -18.85 9.15
C ALA A 107 -5.16 -19.19 9.33
N THR A 108 -6.04 -18.70 8.45
CA THR A 108 -7.50 -18.78 8.60
C THR A 108 -8.15 -19.79 7.63
N TYR A 109 -7.58 -19.98 6.44
CA TYR A 109 -8.13 -20.81 5.34
C TYR A 109 -7.06 -21.74 4.76
#